data_AF-A0A950CEF0-F1
#
_entry.id   AF-A0A950CEF0-F1
#
_cell.length_a   1.000
_cell.length_b   1.000
_cell.length_c   1.000
_cell.angle_alpha   90.00
_cell.angle_beta   90.00
_cell.angle_gamma   90.00
#
_symmetry.space_group_name_H-M   'P 1'
#
loop_
_entity.id
_entity.type
_entity.pdbx_description
1 polymer ?
#
loop_
_entity_poly.entity_id
_entity_poly.type
_entity_poly.pdbx_seq_one_letter_code
_entity_poly.pdbx_strand_id
1 'polypeptide(L)' 'MNDDIKDIELWPCGYQAQCRVKNCKAKATTIARGVDIGGRPHTQYELCTVHAGQIAEREGAKGRQIVDRRAGR' A
#
# COMPACT_ATOMS: atom_id res chain seq x y z
N MET A 1 -14.08 4.53 -12.85
CA MET A 1 -12.73 4.41 -12.26
C MET A 1 -12.78 5.20 -10.98
N ASN A 2 -12.60 4.59 -9.81
CA ASN A 2 -12.69 5.32 -8.53
C ASN A 2 -11.48 6.23 -8.41
N ASP A 3 -11.65 7.44 -8.94
CA ASP A 3 -10.68 8.53 -9.00
C ASP A 3 -10.45 9.16 -7.61
N ASP A 4 -11.18 8.71 -6.60
CA ASP A 4 -11.22 9.32 -5.28
C ASP A 4 -10.02 8.99 -4.40
N ILE A 5 -9.15 8.04 -4.78
CA ILE A 5 -7.95 7.71 -3.98
C ILE A 5 -6.93 8.84 -4.08
N LYS A 6 -6.76 9.52 -2.95
CA LYS A 6 -5.86 10.64 -2.75
C LYS A 6 -4.51 10.20 -2.22
N ASP A 7 -4.53 9.37 -1.18
CA ASP A 7 -3.33 8.98 -0.44
C ASP A 7 -3.11 7.46 -0.51
N ILE A 8 -1.85 7.04 -0.53
CA ILE A 8 -1.44 5.65 -0.32
C ILE A 8 -0.63 5.60 0.97
N GLU A 9 -1.22 4.99 2.00
CA GLU A 9 -0.54 4.77 3.26
C GLU A 9 0.17 3.41 3.27
N LEU A 10 1.43 3.38 3.70
CA LEU A 10 2.20 2.15 3.88
C LEU A 10 2.29 1.83 5.37
N TRP A 11 1.64 0.78 5.82
CA TRP A 11 1.62 0.32 7.21
C TRP A 11 2.43 -0.96 7.39
N PRO A 12 2.98 -1.25 8.59
CA PRO A 12 3.60 -2.54 8.86
C PRO A 12 2.53 -3.65 8.83
N CYS A 13 2.83 -4.78 8.19
CA CYS A 13 1.96 -5.96 8.23
C CYS A 13 2.19 -6.70 9.56
N GLY A 14 1.22 -6.60 10.47
CA GLY A 14 1.29 -7.20 11.81
C GLY A 14 0.91 -8.68 11.88
N TYR A 15 0.53 -9.29 10.75
CA TYR A 15 0.09 -10.68 10.66
C TYR A 15 0.75 -11.43 9.51
N GLN A 16 0.73 -12.76 9.56
CA GLN A 16 1.27 -13.59 8.49
C GLN A 16 0.32 -13.62 7.29
N ALA A 17 0.76 -13.02 6.18
CA ALA A 17 0.06 -13.05 4.89
C ALA A 17 1.05 -13.23 3.74
N GLN A 18 0.54 -13.65 2.57
CA GLN A 18 1.32 -13.68 1.33
C GLN A 18 1.17 -12.35 0.58
N CYS A 19 2.18 -12.00 -0.20
CA CYS A 19 2.11 -10.84 -1.09
C CYS A 19 0.99 -11.04 -2.14
N ARG A 20 0.11 -10.05 -2.30
CA ARG A 20 -1.04 -10.09 -3.21
C ARG A 20 -0.67 -10.18 -4.69
N VAL A 21 0.53 -9.72 -5.07
CA VAL A 21 0.96 -9.72 -6.47
C VAL A 21 1.03 -11.14 -7.02
N LYS A 22 0.37 -11.37 -8.15
CA LYS A 22 0.29 -12.68 -8.81
C LYS A 22 1.69 -13.26 -9.00
N ASN A 23 1.85 -14.54 -8.66
CA ASN A 23 3.10 -15.31 -8.73
C ASN A 23 4.21 -14.86 -7.76
N CYS A 24 3.99 -13.85 -6.92
CA CYS A 24 4.94 -13.55 -5.84
C CYS A 24 4.77 -14.56 -4.70
N LYS A 25 5.86 -15.23 -4.32
CA LYS A 25 5.87 -16.20 -3.21
C LYS A 25 6.36 -15.61 -1.87
N ALA A 26 6.68 -14.32 -1.84
CA ALA A 26 7.19 -13.65 -0.64
C ALA A 26 6.07 -13.42 0.40
N LYS A 27 6.45 -13.39 1.67
CA LYS A 27 5.56 -12.96 2.75
C LYS A 27 5.31 -11.44 2.65
N ALA A 28 4.09 -11.04 2.99
CA ALA A 28 3.77 -9.63 3.11
C ALA A 28 4.43 -9.05 4.38
N THR A 29 5.01 -7.87 4.24
CA THR A 29 5.63 -7.09 5.32
C THR A 29 5.01 -5.72 5.45
N THR A 30 4.31 -5.28 4.41
CA THR A 30 3.68 -3.95 4.30
C THR A 30 2.23 -4.12 3.90
N ILE A 31 1.36 -3.32 4.49
CA ILE A 31 -0.02 -3.12 4.05
C ILE A 31 -0.06 -1.79 3.31
N ALA A 32 -0.33 -1.82 2.00
CA ALA A 32 -0.61 -0.62 1.23
C ALA A 32 -2.12 -0.34 1.26
N ARG A 33 -2.50 0.81 1.83
CA ARG A 33 -3.90 1.23 1.98
C ARG A 33 -4.14 2.46 1.13
N GLY A 34 -5.07 2.37 0.19
CA GLY A 34 -5.57 3.52 -0.54
C GLY A 34 -6.63 4.24 0.28
N VAL A 35 -6.45 5.53 0.50
CA VAL A 35 -7.34 6.41 1.25
C VAL A 35 -7.96 7.44 0.30
N ASP A 36 -9.28 7.60 0.36
CA ASP A 36 -9.98 8.54 -0.49
C ASP A 36 -9.86 10.00 -0.03
N ILE A 37 -10.38 10.94 -0.83
CA ILE A 37 -10.39 12.38 -0.51
C ILE A 37 -11.09 12.72 0.82
N GLY A 38 -12.02 11.88 1.27
CA GLY A 38 -12.72 12.01 2.54
C GLY A 38 -12.00 11.35 3.71
N GLY A 39 -10.78 10.83 3.49
CA GLY A 39 -9.98 10.15 4.49
C GLY A 39 -10.43 8.72 4.78
N ARG A 40 -11.33 8.14 3.96
CA ARG A 40 -11.84 6.79 4.21
C ARG A 40 -10.96 5.74 3.53
N PRO A 41 -10.65 4.62 4.20
CA PRO A 41 -9.96 3.50 3.56
C PRO A 41 -10.81 2.93 2.43
N HIS A 42 -10.30 2.99 1.19
CA HIS A 42 -11.00 2.47 0.01
C HIS A 42 -10.48 1.10 -0.41
N THR A 43 -9.16 0.90 -0.35
CA THR A 43 -8.51 -0.37 -0.72
C THR A 43 -7.39 -0.72 0.23
N GLN A 44 -7.11 -2.01 0.38
CA GLN A 44 -6.00 -2.52 1.19
C GLN A 44 -5.36 -3.72 0.50
N TYR A 45 -4.03 -3.72 0.40
CA TYR A 45 -3.25 -4.81 -0.18
C TYR A 45 -2.05 -5.18 0.70
N GLU A 46 -1.91 -6.46 0.99
CA GLU A 46 -0.74 -7.04 1.64
C GLU A 46 0.38 -7.25 0.60
N LEU A 47 1.53 -6.61 0.81
CA LEU A 47 2.65 -6.60 -0.12
C LEU A 47 3.96 -6.93 0.59
N CYS A 48 4.87 -7.59 -0.12
CA CYS A 48 6.25 -7.66 0.31
C CYS A 48 6.93 -6.29 0.12
N THR A 49 8.09 -6.08 0.74
CA THR A 49 8.83 -4.80 0.71
C THR A 49 9.09 -4.31 -0.72
N VAL A 50 9.43 -5.22 -1.64
CA VAL A 50 9.71 -4.87 -3.06
C VAL A 50 8.46 -4.35 -3.76
N HIS A 51 7.35 -5.08 -3.70
CA HIS A 51 6.11 -4.67 -4.38
C HIS A 51 5.45 -3.46 -3.70
N ALA A 52 5.67 -3.25 -2.40
CA ALA A 52 5.26 -2.03 -1.72
C ALA A 52 5.99 -0.80 -2.26
N GLY A 53 7.30 -0.89 -2.50
CA GLY A 53 8.08 0.16 -3.15
C GLY A 53 7.57 0.47 -4.55
N GLN A 54 7.36 -0.57 -5.37
CA GLN A 54 6.84 -0.40 -6.74
C GLN A 54 5.46 0.26 -6.79
N ILE A 55 4.56 -0.07 -5.85
CA ILE A 55 3.27 0.63 -5.76
C ILE A 55 3.48 2.08 -5.32
N ALA A 56 4.32 2.36 -4.34
CA ALA A 56 4.60 3.72 -3.90
C ALA A 56 5.13 4.59 -5.05
N GLU A 57 6.09 4.08 -5.82
CA GLU A 57 6.64 4.76 -6.99
C GLU A 57 5.58 4.97 -8.08
N ARG A 58 4.83 3.92 -8.42
CA ARG A 58 3.78 3.99 -9.44
C ARG A 58 2.66 4.96 -9.09
N GLU A 59 2.19 4.92 -7.84
CA GLU A 59 1.08 5.77 -7.39
C GLU A 59 1.54 7.20 -7.13
N GLY A 60 2.76 7.39 -6.64
CA GLY A 60 3.41 8.70 -6.58
C GLY A 60 3.56 9.35 -7.95
N ALA A 61 3.94 8.58 -8.97
CA ALA A 61 4.00 9.04 -10.36
C ALA A 61 2.63 9.44 -10.94
N LYS A 62 1.52 8.96 -10.35
CA LYS A 62 0.15 9.38 -10.69
C LYS A 62 -0.32 10.61 -9.90
N GLY A 63 0.54 11.19 -9.06
CA GLY A 63 0.22 12.35 -8.24
C GLY A 63 -0.45 12.03 -6.91
N ARG A 64 -0.52 10.75 -6.50
CA ARG A 64 -1.05 10.38 -5.18
C ARG A 64 0.00 10.63 -4.11
N GLN A 65 -0.42 11.08 -2.94
CA GLN A 65 0.50 11.29 -1.82
C GLN A 65 0.86 9.94 -1.20
N ILE A 66 2.16 9.66 -1.07
CA ILE A 66 2.64 8.47 -0.37
C ILE A 66 2.93 8.84 1.09
N VAL A 67 2.30 8.12 2.02
CA VAL A 67 2.46 8.32 3.45
C VAL A 67 3.07 7.06 4.06
N ASP A 68 4.34 7.11 4.45
CA ASP A 68 5.00 5.97 5.08
C ASP A 68 4.73 5.95 6.59
N ARG A 69 3.98 4.95 7.05
CA ARG A 69 3.61 4.71 8.45
C ARG A 69 4.36 3.52 9.05
N ARG A 70 5.36 2.96 8.34
CA ARG A 70 6.14 1.80 8.82
C ARG A 70 7.15 2.16 9.91
N ALA A 71 7.41 3.45 10.11
CA ALA A 71 8.44 3.96 11.02
C ALA A 71 8.06 3.97 12.53
N GLY A 72 6.92 3.39 12.92
CA GLY A 72 6.52 3.30 14.33
C GLY A 72 6.55 1.86 14.85
N ARG A 73 7.65 1.48 15.51
CA ARG A 73 7.67 0.37 16.47
C ARG A 73 8.09 0.90 17.83
#